data_AF-A0A0L0N4A6-F1
#
_entry.id   AF-A0A0L0N4A6-F1
#
_cell.length_a   1.000
_cell.length_b   1.000
_cell.length_c   1.000
_cell.angle_alpha   90.00
_cell.angle_beta   90.00
_cell.angle_gamma   90.00
#
_symmetry.space_group_name_H-M   'P 1'
#
loop_
_entity.id
_entity.type
_entity.pdbx_description
1 polymer ?
#
loop_
_entity_poly.entity_id
_entity_poly.type
_entity_poly.pdbx_seq_one_letter_code
_entity_poly.pdbx_strand_id
1 'polypeptide(L)'
;MDSVFEIWVEENDSDISIFVKGELSSFRVRMPSAIPDLITERANGVFLWAWLVVKQVLDLEMEGAGLKKIEAVVLTVPRELDKLYSKLVEKMGSESLKLIQWICFATRPLLVGELRWTMLIHADCPRRSLHECQNAGDYPSDDEAMRRRVQTLSCGLAETTSDAKIVQFIH
;
A
#
# COMPACT_ATOMS: atom_id res chain seq x y z
N MET A 1 39.81 -2.56 -15.03
CA MET A 1 39.48 -2.32 -13.60
C MET A 1 38.01 -1.97 -13.57
N ASP A 2 37.16 -3.00 -13.52
CA ASP A 2 35.71 -2.84 -13.44
C ASP A 2 35.34 -2.60 -11.98
N SER A 3 34.97 -1.37 -11.67
CA SER A 3 34.40 -1.01 -10.38
C SER A 3 32.96 -1.54 -10.36
N VAL A 4 32.80 -2.77 -9.86
CA VAL A 4 31.50 -3.29 -9.44
C VAL A 4 31.01 -2.37 -8.33
N PHE A 5 29.93 -1.63 -8.60
CA PHE A 5 29.18 -0.95 -7.55
C PHE A 5 28.51 -2.03 -6.69
N GLU A 6 29.23 -2.53 -5.69
CA GLU A 6 28.60 -3.22 -4.57
C GLU A 6 27.74 -2.20 -3.83
N ILE A 7 26.43 -2.28 -4.07
CA ILE A 7 25.44 -1.61 -3.25
C ILE A 7 25.49 -2.33 -1.90
N TRP A 8 26.07 -1.68 -0.90
CA TRP A 8 26.00 -2.12 0.48
C TRP A 8 24.52 -2.12 0.87
N VAL A 9 23.96 -3.31 1.05
CA VAL A 9 22.65 -3.45 1.70
C VAL A 9 22.89 -3.02 3.14
N GLU A 10 22.53 -1.77 3.47
CA GLU A 10 22.47 -1.33 4.85
C GLU A 10 21.63 -2.33 5.66
N GLU A 11 22.01 -2.57 6.92
CA GLU A 11 21.27 -3.40 7.87
C GLU A 11 19.88 -2.79 8.16
N ASN A 12 18.95 -2.97 7.23
CA ASN A 12 17.61 -2.40 7.28
C ASN A 12 16.74 -3.03 8.38
N ASP A 13 17.17 -4.14 8.98
CA ASP A 13 16.40 -4.88 9.98
C ASP A 13 16.13 -4.04 11.24
N SER A 14 17.05 -3.15 11.61
CA SER A 14 16.85 -2.23 12.73
C SER A 14 15.70 -1.26 12.44
N ASP A 15 15.74 -0.60 11.28
CA ASP A 15 14.72 0.37 10.85
C ASP A 15 13.37 -0.30 10.61
N ILE A 16 13.37 -1.49 10.02
CA ILE A 16 12.17 -2.33 9.88
C ILE A 16 11.59 -2.66 11.25
N SER A 17 12.41 -3.09 12.23
CA SER A 17 11.93 -3.37 13.59
C SER A 17 11.31 -2.12 14.23
N ILE A 18 11.94 -0.96 14.09
CA ILE A 18 11.41 0.32 14.60
C ILE A 18 10.07 0.63 13.94
N PHE A 19 9.99 0.55 12.62
CA PHE A 19 8.78 0.78 11.84
C PHE A 19 7.64 -0.17 12.27
N VAL A 20 7.87 -1.48 12.24
CA VAL A 20 6.88 -2.51 12.59
C VAL A 20 6.38 -2.32 14.03
N LYS A 21 7.28 -2.08 14.98
CA LYS A 21 6.91 -1.86 16.39
C LYS A 21 6.18 -0.53 16.60
N GLY A 22 6.46 0.48 15.79
CA GLY A 22 5.78 1.78 15.77
C GLY A 22 4.34 1.64 15.26
N GLU A 23 4.15 1.05 14.09
CA GLU A 23 2.83 0.88 13.48
C GLU A 23 1.90 -0.04 14.29
N LEU A 24 2.45 -1.12 14.85
CA LEU A 24 1.68 -2.07 15.65
C LEU A 24 1.56 -1.64 17.12
N SER A 25 2.14 -0.49 17.51
CA SER A 25 2.18 -0.02 18.90
C SER A 25 0.77 0.21 19.48
N SER A 26 -0.14 0.73 18.66
CA SER A 26 -1.53 1.02 19.05
C SER A 26 -2.34 -0.22 19.42
N PHE A 27 -1.86 -1.42 19.03
CA PHE A 27 -2.53 -2.70 19.24
C PHE A 27 -1.75 -3.63 20.19
N ARG A 28 -0.72 -3.12 20.88
CA ARG A 28 0.17 -3.90 21.77
C ARG A 28 -0.54 -4.74 22.83
N VAL A 29 -1.73 -4.33 23.28
CA VAL A 29 -2.52 -5.09 24.26
C VAL A 29 -2.98 -6.43 23.67
N ARG A 30 -3.23 -6.48 22.35
CA ARG A 30 -3.73 -7.66 21.64
C ARG A 30 -2.65 -8.37 20.83
N MET A 31 -1.55 -7.69 20.51
CA MET A 31 -0.45 -8.18 19.68
C MET A 31 0.82 -8.42 20.52
N PRO A 32 1.14 -9.69 20.86
CA PRO A 32 2.39 -10.03 21.53
C PRO A 32 3.60 -9.59 20.72
N SER A 33 4.74 -9.36 21.38
CA SER A 33 6.01 -9.01 20.72
C SER A 33 6.44 -10.01 19.63
N ALA A 34 5.94 -11.25 19.70
CA ALA A 34 6.17 -12.29 18.71
C ALA A 34 5.76 -11.90 17.28
N ILE A 35 4.66 -11.16 17.08
CA ILE A 35 4.24 -10.79 15.71
C ILE A 35 5.16 -9.72 15.10
N PRO A 36 5.46 -8.59 15.79
CA PRO A 36 6.47 -7.64 15.31
C PRO A 36 7.83 -8.26 15.00
N ASP A 37 8.32 -9.14 15.87
CA ASP A 37 9.62 -9.78 15.70
C ASP A 37 9.60 -10.76 14.50
N LEU A 38 8.51 -11.52 14.32
CA LEU A 38 8.31 -12.40 13.16
C LEU A 38 8.29 -11.65 11.83
N ILE A 39 7.61 -10.49 11.78
CA ILE A 39 7.57 -9.66 10.56
C ILE A 39 8.97 -9.13 10.25
N THR A 40 9.69 -8.64 11.26
CA THR A 40 11.06 -8.12 11.10
C THR A 40 11.99 -9.19 10.53
N GLU A 41 12.01 -10.39 11.14
CA GLU A 41 12.85 -11.50 10.70
C GLU A 41 12.54 -11.91 9.24
N ARG A 42 11.25 -12.02 8.90
CA ARG A 42 10.86 -12.46 7.56
C ARG A 42 11.11 -11.43 6.48
N ALA A 43 11.06 -10.15 6.81
CA ALA A 43 11.31 -9.06 5.87
C ALA A 43 12.71 -9.14 5.26
N ASN A 44 13.72 -9.61 6.00
CA ASN A 44 15.07 -9.87 5.49
C ASN A 44 15.66 -8.66 4.76
N GLY A 45 15.62 -7.49 5.41
CA GLY A 45 16.02 -6.22 4.84
C GLY A 45 15.04 -5.57 3.83
N VAL A 46 13.97 -6.26 3.41
CA VAL A 46 13.02 -5.74 2.41
C VAL A 46 11.91 -4.92 3.08
N PHE A 47 12.07 -3.59 3.08
CA PHE A 47 11.12 -2.68 3.74
C PHE A 47 9.70 -2.76 3.16
N LEU A 48 9.57 -2.82 1.82
CA LEU A 48 8.27 -2.96 1.16
C LEU A 48 7.51 -4.21 1.63
N TRP A 49 8.22 -5.30 1.91
CA TRP A 49 7.62 -6.52 2.45
C TRP A 49 7.04 -6.26 3.84
N ALA A 50 7.85 -5.67 4.74
CA ALA A 50 7.41 -5.34 6.09
C ALA A 50 6.18 -4.42 6.07
N TRP A 51 6.19 -3.38 5.23
CA TRP A 51 5.08 -2.47 5.03
C TRP A 51 3.78 -3.19 4.63
N LEU A 52 3.85 -4.02 3.58
CA LEU A 52 2.68 -4.73 3.06
C LEU A 52 2.11 -5.73 4.06
N VAL A 53 2.97 -6.35 4.86
CA VAL A 53 2.56 -7.31 5.89
C VAL A 53 1.96 -6.59 7.09
N VAL A 54 2.56 -5.49 7.56
CA VAL A 54 1.99 -4.66 8.63
C VAL A 54 0.58 -4.21 8.26
N LYS A 55 0.35 -3.75 7.01
CA LYS A 55 -0.99 -3.38 6.54
C LYS A 55 -1.99 -4.54 6.63
N GLN A 56 -1.62 -5.71 6.11
CA GLN A 56 -2.49 -6.90 6.18
C GLN A 56 -2.80 -7.29 7.63
N VAL A 57 -1.82 -7.16 8.53
CA VAL A 57 -1.97 -7.44 9.95
C VAL A 57 -2.94 -6.44 10.60
N LEU A 58 -2.81 -5.14 10.30
CA LEU A 58 -3.72 -4.10 10.78
C LEU A 58 -5.15 -4.30 10.27
N ASP A 59 -5.32 -4.65 8.99
CA ASP A 59 -6.63 -4.94 8.40
C ASP A 59 -7.29 -6.14 9.11
N LEU A 60 -6.55 -7.23 9.31
CA LEU A 60 -7.03 -8.42 10.03
C LEU A 60 -7.39 -8.12 11.48
N GLU A 61 -6.59 -7.29 12.16
CA GLU A 61 -6.84 -6.88 13.52
C GLU A 61 -8.14 -6.06 13.64
N MET A 62 -8.35 -5.12 12.70
CA MET A 62 -9.58 -4.34 12.57
C MET A 62 -10.81 -5.22 12.28
N GLU A 63 -10.65 -6.29 11.50
CA GLU A 63 -11.67 -7.31 11.26
C GLU A 63 -11.92 -8.22 12.48
N GLY A 64 -11.14 -8.06 13.57
CA GLY A 64 -11.27 -8.87 14.77
C GLY A 64 -10.65 -10.26 14.67
N ALA A 65 -9.75 -10.49 13.71
CA ALA A 65 -9.07 -11.78 13.55
C ALA A 65 -8.34 -12.22 14.84
N GLY A 66 -8.31 -13.53 15.08
CA GLY A 66 -7.52 -14.10 16.17
C GLY A 66 -6.03 -14.12 15.85
N LEU A 67 -5.18 -14.04 16.87
CA LEU A 67 -3.72 -14.01 16.73
C LEU A 67 -3.14 -15.14 15.86
N LYS A 68 -3.66 -16.36 16.00
CA LYS A 68 -3.22 -17.50 15.17
C LYS A 68 -3.46 -17.29 13.68
N LYS A 69 -4.54 -16.60 13.31
CA LYS A 69 -4.85 -16.27 11.91
C LYS A 69 -3.87 -15.20 11.40
N ILE A 70 -3.59 -14.20 12.22
CA ILE A 70 -2.62 -13.14 11.91
C ILE A 70 -1.23 -13.75 11.68
N GLU A 71 -0.76 -14.58 12.61
CA GLU A 71 0.52 -15.28 12.51
C GLU A 71 0.60 -16.16 11.25
N ALA A 72 -0.44 -16.95 10.97
CA ALA A 72 -0.51 -17.77 9.78
C ALA A 72 -0.41 -16.93 8.50
N VAL A 73 -1.08 -15.78 8.45
CA VAL A 73 -0.99 -14.88 7.28
C VAL A 73 0.45 -14.39 7.09
N VAL A 74 1.11 -13.89 8.14
CA VAL A 74 2.52 -13.44 8.09
C VAL A 74 3.43 -14.55 7.53
N LEU A 75 3.21 -15.81 7.93
CA LEU A 75 3.99 -16.96 7.45
C LEU A 75 3.71 -17.32 5.98
N THR A 76 2.51 -17.04 5.46
CA THR A 76 2.10 -17.37 4.08
C THR A 76 2.51 -16.35 3.04
N VAL A 77 2.85 -15.12 3.46
CA VAL A 77 3.32 -14.09 2.54
C VAL A 77 4.69 -14.51 1.99
N PRO A 78 4.85 -14.61 0.65
CA PRO A 78 6.12 -14.96 0.02
C PRO A 78 7.19 -13.92 0.38
N ARG A 79 8.42 -14.38 0.63
CA ARG A 79 9.56 -13.47 0.90
C ARG A 79 10.14 -12.91 -0.40
N GLU A 80 10.00 -13.67 -1.48
CA GLU A 80 10.51 -13.30 -2.79
C GLU A 80 9.61 -12.24 -3.44
N LEU A 81 10.22 -11.13 -3.85
CA LEU A 81 9.51 -9.97 -4.39
C LEU A 81 8.69 -10.31 -5.65
N ASP A 82 9.21 -11.15 -6.53
CA ASP A 82 8.51 -11.61 -7.75
C ASP A 82 7.19 -12.31 -7.43
N LYS A 83 7.21 -13.21 -6.43
CA LYS A 83 6.01 -13.92 -5.96
C LYS A 83 5.07 -12.98 -5.22
N LEU A 84 5.60 -12.03 -4.46
CA LEU A 84 4.82 -11.01 -3.77
C LEU A 84 4.06 -10.14 -4.79
N TYR A 85 4.76 -9.56 -5.77
CA TYR A 85 4.15 -8.76 -6.83
C TYR A 85 3.12 -9.57 -7.63
N SER A 86 3.42 -10.82 -7.97
CA SER A 86 2.47 -11.69 -8.69
C SER A 86 1.16 -11.83 -7.93
N LYS A 87 1.22 -12.11 -6.61
CA LYS A 87 0.03 -12.20 -5.75
C LYS A 87 -0.73 -10.88 -5.61
N LEU A 88 -0.03 -9.74 -5.67
CA LEU A 88 -0.68 -8.42 -5.61
C LEU A 88 -1.42 -8.13 -6.93
N VAL A 89 -0.77 -8.38 -8.06
CA VAL A 89 -1.35 -8.17 -9.40
C VAL A 89 -2.56 -9.07 -9.63
N GLU A 90 -2.57 -10.31 -9.11
CA GLU A 90 -3.73 -11.20 -9.17
C GLU A 90 -4.98 -10.61 -8.50
N LYS A 91 -4.82 -9.74 -7.50
CA LYS A 91 -5.93 -9.07 -6.81
C LYS A 91 -6.39 -7.78 -7.50
N MET A 92 -5.63 -7.29 -8.49
CA MET A 92 -5.88 -6.00 -9.14
C MET A 92 -6.94 -6.14 -10.23
N GLY A 93 -7.86 -5.17 -10.25
CA GLY A 93 -8.89 -5.04 -11.29
C GLY A 93 -8.61 -3.91 -12.28
N SER A 94 -9.60 -3.58 -13.10
CA SER A 94 -9.54 -2.46 -14.05
C SER A 94 -9.25 -1.12 -13.36
N GLU A 95 -9.85 -0.89 -12.19
CA GLU A 95 -9.66 0.33 -11.41
C GLU A 95 -8.25 0.42 -10.80
N SER A 96 -7.68 -0.72 -10.39
CA SER A 96 -6.28 -0.79 -9.94
C SER A 96 -5.32 -0.45 -11.07
N LEU A 97 -5.55 -1.01 -12.27
CA LEU A 97 -4.76 -0.70 -13.46
C LEU A 97 -4.85 0.79 -13.79
N LYS A 98 -6.05 1.36 -13.79
CA LYS A 98 -6.28 2.79 -14.04
C LYS A 98 -5.52 3.66 -13.04
N LEU A 99 -5.57 3.33 -11.75
CA LEU A 99 -4.82 4.02 -10.71
C LEU A 99 -3.31 3.97 -10.98
N ILE A 100 -2.76 2.77 -11.23
CA ILE A 100 -1.33 2.59 -11.48
C ILE A 100 -0.89 3.36 -12.72
N GLN A 101 -1.67 3.34 -13.79
CA GLN A 101 -1.39 4.11 -15.00
C GLN A 101 -1.32 5.62 -14.71
N TRP A 102 -2.26 6.16 -13.92
CA TRP A 102 -2.22 7.57 -13.55
C TRP A 102 -1.02 7.94 -12.68
N ILE A 103 -0.59 7.06 -11.79
CA ILE A 103 0.62 7.30 -10.97
C ILE A 103 1.88 7.23 -11.85
N CYS A 104 1.97 6.25 -12.76
CA CYS A 104 3.16 6.04 -13.60
C CYS A 104 3.32 7.03 -14.74
N PHE A 105 2.21 7.45 -15.37
CA PHE A 105 2.24 8.21 -16.62
C PHE A 105 1.85 9.68 -16.48
N ALA A 106 1.49 10.13 -15.27
CA ALA A 106 1.30 11.56 -15.03
C ALA A 106 2.64 12.30 -15.21
N THR A 107 2.58 13.52 -15.76
CA THR A 107 3.77 14.35 -16.02
C THR A 107 4.40 14.89 -14.73
N ARG A 108 3.68 14.83 -13.63
CA ARG A 108 4.11 15.17 -12.28
C ARG A 108 3.32 14.34 -11.25
N PRO A 109 3.79 14.22 -10.00
CA PRO A 109 3.00 13.61 -8.95
C PRO A 109 1.61 14.25 -8.82
N LEU A 110 0.59 13.40 -8.68
CA LEU A 110 -0.81 13.81 -8.63
C LEU A 110 -1.21 14.14 -7.19
N LEU A 111 -1.98 15.21 -7.02
CA LEU A 111 -2.68 15.47 -5.77
C LEU A 111 -3.90 14.54 -5.63
N VAL A 112 -4.30 14.19 -4.41
CA VAL A 112 -5.50 13.36 -4.17
C VAL A 112 -6.75 13.90 -4.87
N GLY A 113 -6.93 15.23 -4.84
CA GLY A 113 -8.06 15.89 -5.51
C GLY A 113 -8.02 15.73 -7.04
N GLU A 114 -6.83 15.72 -7.64
CA GLU A 114 -6.64 15.51 -9.07
C GLU A 114 -6.88 14.04 -9.43
N LEU A 115 -6.30 13.12 -8.66
CA LEU A 115 -6.51 11.69 -8.84
C LEU A 115 -8.01 11.33 -8.74
N ARG A 116 -8.77 11.97 -7.85
CA ARG A 116 -10.22 11.77 -7.77
C ARG A 116 -10.90 11.99 -9.13
N TRP A 117 -10.55 13.07 -9.83
CA TRP A 117 -11.11 13.38 -11.14
C TRP A 117 -10.63 12.41 -12.22
N THR A 118 -9.34 12.05 -12.22
CA THR A 118 -8.80 11.13 -13.22
C THR A 118 -9.39 9.72 -13.09
N MET A 119 -9.71 9.31 -11.86
CA MET A 119 -10.38 8.04 -11.59
C MET A 119 -11.87 8.08 -11.97
N LEU A 120 -12.51 9.24 -11.90
CA LEU A 120 -13.93 9.41 -12.25
C LEU A 120 -14.20 9.55 -13.75
N ILE A 121 -13.27 10.18 -14.48
CA ILE A 121 -13.43 10.49 -15.90
C ILE A 121 -12.92 9.31 -16.75
N HIS A 122 -13.67 8.96 -17.79
CA HIS A 122 -13.29 7.94 -18.77
C HIS A 122 -13.33 8.57 -20.17
N ALA A 123 -12.46 8.10 -21.08
CA ALA A 123 -12.47 8.54 -22.47
C ALA A 123 -13.83 8.31 -23.14
N ASP A 124 -14.49 7.20 -22.80
CA ASP A 124 -15.79 6.81 -23.34
C ASP A 124 -16.97 7.27 -22.47
N CYS A 125 -16.77 8.23 -21.56
CA CYS A 125 -17.84 8.66 -20.67
C CYS A 125 -18.91 9.43 -21.45
N PRO A 126 -20.20 8.97 -21.46
CA PRO A 126 -21.27 9.68 -22.16
C PRO A 126 -21.71 10.97 -21.46
N ARG A 127 -21.16 11.24 -20.27
CA ARG A 127 -21.52 12.35 -19.39
C ARG A 127 -20.93 13.66 -19.94
N ARG A 128 -21.72 14.72 -19.91
CA ARG A 128 -21.42 15.99 -20.59
C ARG A 128 -20.92 17.07 -19.63
N SER A 129 -20.88 16.80 -18.33
CA SER A 129 -20.40 17.74 -17.32
C SER A 129 -19.72 17.05 -16.15
N LEU A 130 -18.84 17.78 -15.45
CA LEU A 130 -18.20 17.32 -14.21
C LEU A 130 -19.24 17.02 -13.11
N HIS A 131 -20.33 17.78 -13.08
CA HIS A 131 -21.45 17.57 -12.15
C HIS A 131 -22.17 16.24 -12.41
N GLU A 132 -22.43 15.89 -13.66
CA GLU A 132 -22.99 14.57 -14.02
C GLU A 132 -22.03 13.44 -13.66
N CYS A 133 -20.73 13.63 -13.88
CA CYS A 133 -19.72 12.67 -13.45
C CYS A 133 -19.75 12.47 -11.94
N GLN A 134 -19.76 13.55 -11.16
CA GLN A 134 -19.71 13.50 -9.71
C GLN A 134 -20.95 12.84 -9.11
N ASN A 135 -22.14 13.13 -9.64
CA ASN A 135 -23.40 12.55 -9.14
C ASN A 135 -23.57 11.07 -9.50
N ALA A 136 -22.97 10.63 -10.61
CA ALA A 136 -23.09 9.25 -11.08
C ALA A 136 -21.86 8.39 -10.74
N GLY A 137 -20.85 8.96 -10.09
CA GLY A 137 -19.70 8.23 -9.57
C GLY A 137 -19.86 7.97 -8.09
N ASP A 138 -19.71 6.71 -7.67
CA ASP A 138 -19.60 6.33 -6.26
C ASP A 138 -18.16 6.57 -5.75
N TYR A 139 -17.63 7.78 -6.01
CA TYR A 139 -16.26 8.13 -5.67
C TYR A 139 -16.23 8.98 -4.39
N PRO A 140 -15.38 8.64 -3.40
CA PRO A 140 -15.38 9.36 -2.13
C PRO A 140 -15.03 10.84 -2.31
N SER A 141 -15.87 11.72 -1.75
CA SER A 141 -15.61 13.16 -1.69
C SER A 141 -14.60 13.53 -0.61
N ASP A 142 -14.45 12.67 0.41
CA ASP A 142 -13.53 12.85 1.53
C ASP A 142 -12.12 12.36 1.20
N ASP A 143 -11.11 13.06 1.71
CA ASP A 143 -9.70 12.79 1.40
C ASP A 143 -9.20 11.53 2.12
N GLU A 144 -9.71 11.23 3.31
CA GLU A 144 -9.34 10.03 4.06
C GLU A 144 -9.93 8.78 3.39
N ALA A 145 -11.18 8.86 2.94
CA ALA A 145 -11.76 7.80 2.12
C ALA A 145 -11.02 7.60 0.78
N MET A 146 -10.53 8.67 0.16
CA MET A 146 -9.68 8.58 -1.03
C MET A 146 -8.31 7.94 -0.73
N ARG A 147 -7.67 8.31 0.38
CA ARG A 147 -6.42 7.68 0.84
C ARG A 147 -6.60 6.18 0.99
N ARG A 148 -7.67 5.73 1.66
CA ARG A 148 -7.98 4.29 1.78
C ARG A 148 -8.19 3.64 0.43
N ARG A 149 -8.92 4.30 -0.48
CA ARG A 149 -9.16 3.77 -1.83
C ARG A 149 -7.89 3.62 -2.64
N VAL A 150 -6.96 4.59 -2.59
CA VAL A 150 -5.63 4.48 -3.20
C VAL A 150 -4.89 3.26 -2.66
N GLN A 151 -4.89 3.07 -1.34
CA GLN A 151 -4.23 1.94 -0.70
C GLN A 151 -4.87 0.61 -1.09
N THR A 152 -6.21 0.51 -1.12
CA THR A 152 -6.92 -0.71 -1.53
C THR A 152 -6.65 -1.05 -2.99
N LEU A 153 -6.81 -0.09 -3.91
CA LEU A 153 -6.66 -0.31 -5.34
C LEU A 153 -5.21 -0.62 -5.74
N SER A 154 -4.23 -0.03 -5.06
CA SER A 154 -2.81 -0.33 -5.26
C SER A 154 -2.34 -1.57 -4.49
N CYS A 155 -3.22 -2.24 -3.74
CA CYS A 155 -2.87 -3.32 -2.83
C CYS A 155 -1.75 -2.95 -1.83
N GLY A 156 -1.76 -1.71 -1.35
CA GLY A 156 -0.80 -1.17 -0.38
C GLY A 156 0.51 -0.66 -0.99
N LEU A 157 0.68 -0.72 -2.31
CA LEU A 157 1.90 -0.27 -3.01
C LEU A 157 1.99 1.25 -3.14
N ALA A 158 0.86 1.94 -3.08
CA ALA A 158 0.81 3.40 -3.16
C ALA A 158 0.20 4.00 -1.90
N GLU A 159 0.66 5.19 -1.57
CA GLU A 159 0.19 5.97 -0.43
C GLU A 159 -0.11 7.42 -0.82
N THR A 160 -0.60 8.16 0.17
CA THR A 160 -0.80 9.59 0.08
C THR A 160 0.03 10.27 1.16
N THR A 161 0.86 11.22 0.77
CA THR A 161 1.66 11.97 1.74
C THR A 161 0.76 12.84 2.64
N SER A 162 1.09 12.92 3.92
CA SER A 162 0.28 13.62 4.93
C SER A 162 0.26 15.14 4.73
N ASP A 163 1.33 15.68 4.13
CA ASP A 163 1.64 17.09 4.00
C ASP A 163 1.10 17.70 2.69
N ALA A 164 1.50 17.14 1.55
CA ALA A 164 1.21 17.64 0.22
C ALA A 164 0.01 16.95 -0.43
N LYS A 165 -0.57 15.92 0.23
CA LYS A 165 -1.63 15.06 -0.32
C LYS A 165 -1.26 14.54 -1.71
N ILE A 166 0.02 14.23 -1.90
CA ILE A 166 0.55 13.68 -3.15
C ILE A 166 0.38 12.17 -3.12
N VAL A 167 0.01 11.59 -4.25
CA VAL A 167 -0.07 10.14 -4.43
C VAL A 167 1.25 9.64 -5.00
N GLN A 168 1.86 8.65 -4.33
CA GLN A 168 3.16 8.08 -4.71
C GLN A 168 3.24 6.59 -4.44
N PHE A 169 4.17 5.90 -5.11
CA PHE A 169 4.56 4.54 -4.73
C PHE A 169 5.46 4.56 -3.50
N ILE A 170 5.44 3.46 -2.78
CA ILE A 170 6.32 3.21 -1.65
C ILE A 170 7.60 2.55 -2.19
N HIS A 171 8.75 3.05 -1.75
CA HIS A 171 10.07 2.66 -2.22
C HIS A 171 10.91 2.14 -1.06
#